data_AF-A0AAQ2GEJ9-F1
#
_entry.id   AF-A0AAQ2GEJ9-F1
#
_cell.length_a   1.000
_cell.length_b   1.000
_cell.length_c   1.000
_cell.angle_alpha   90.00
_cell.angle_beta   90.00
_cell.angle_gamma   90.00
#
_symmetry.space_group_name_H-M   'P 1'
#
loop_
_entity.id
_entity.type
_entity.pdbx_description
1 polymer ?
#
loop_
_entity_poly.entity_id
_entity_poly.type
_entity_poly.pdbx_seq_one_letter_code
_entity_poly.pdbx_strand_id
1 'polypeptide(L)'
;MGRRTALCGWRQVRKPQYRHAYQASERQHPTSSNRGRRMTDEPFLTYVDEFFGDAIHRFDVHSGGFQFLQELGEKLNEGPMVTFRKLYAGAWEVDTIRHVLRLGLVGGGTSPAEANKLMTRYFERSPLGEHAALALSIMAAAIVGRKSEDEPVPTAVEAVAVAAGVA
;
A
#
# COMPACT_ATOMS: atom_id res chain seq x y z
N MET A 1 32.17 43.83 14.44
CA MET A 1 31.74 43.86 13.03
C MET A 1 32.03 42.50 12.43
N GLY A 2 31.03 41.81 11.86
CA GLY A 2 31.22 40.58 11.09
C GLY A 2 30.72 39.28 11.74
N ARG A 3 29.40 39.04 11.70
CA ARG A 3 28.84 37.68 11.76
C ARG A 3 29.17 36.98 10.44
N ARG A 4 29.60 35.71 10.49
CA ARG A 4 29.50 34.78 9.36
C ARG A 4 29.06 33.41 9.86
N THR A 5 27.75 33.22 9.75
CA THR A 5 27.03 31.95 9.56
C THR A 5 27.63 31.17 8.39
N ALA A 6 27.72 29.85 8.47
CA ALA A 6 27.36 28.93 7.39
C ALA A 6 27.72 27.45 7.66
N LEU A 7 26.66 26.65 7.67
CA LEU A 7 26.50 25.37 6.98
C LEU A 7 26.95 24.07 7.68
N CYS A 8 25.93 23.47 8.31
CA CYS A 8 25.77 22.03 8.53
C CYS A 8 26.11 21.22 7.27
N GLY A 9 27.17 20.43 7.35
CA GLY A 9 27.45 19.37 6.38
C GLY A 9 26.55 18.17 6.65
N TRP A 10 25.51 18.00 5.84
CA TRP A 10 24.72 16.77 5.84
C TRP A 10 25.58 15.62 5.29
N ARG A 11 26.00 14.77 6.21
CA ARG A 11 26.71 13.52 5.95
C ARG A 11 25.79 12.63 5.12
N GLN A 12 26.19 12.33 3.89
CA GLN A 12 25.49 11.35 3.05
C GLN A 12 25.39 10.01 3.78
N VAL A 13 24.18 9.63 4.20
CA VAL A 13 23.89 8.29 4.69
C VAL A 13 23.91 7.38 3.47
N ARG A 14 24.97 6.57 3.35
CA ARG A 14 25.07 5.53 2.33
C ARG A 14 23.93 4.54 2.56
N LYS A 15 23.02 4.38 1.59
CA LYS A 15 21.99 3.33 1.63
C LYS A 15 22.68 1.96 1.72
N PRO A 16 22.24 1.04 2.60
CA PRO A 16 22.81 -0.30 2.65
C PRO A 16 22.45 -1.02 1.34
N GLN A 17 23.46 -1.58 0.68
CA GLN A 17 23.28 -2.47 -0.46
C GLN A 17 22.84 -3.83 0.08
N TYR A 18 21.55 -4.10 0.07
CA TYR A 18 21.02 -5.40 0.50
C TYR A 18 21.18 -6.42 -0.62
N ARG A 19 22.28 -7.19 -0.56
CA ARG A 19 22.35 -8.54 -1.11
C ARG A 19 22.31 -9.47 0.10
N HIS A 20 21.24 -10.24 0.29
CA HIS A 20 21.29 -11.66 0.64
C HIS A 20 19.88 -12.23 0.91
N ALA A 21 19.57 -13.25 0.10
CA ALA A 21 18.79 -14.45 0.43
C ALA A 21 17.35 -14.29 0.92
N TYR A 22 16.45 -13.94 0.00
CA TYR A 22 15.06 -14.41 0.07
C TYR A 22 15.05 -15.90 -0.31
N GLN A 23 15.21 -16.79 0.67
CA GLN A 23 14.88 -18.21 0.47
C GLN A 23 13.36 -18.33 0.52
N ALA A 24 12.74 -18.08 -0.64
CA ALA A 24 11.33 -18.33 -0.87
C ALA A 24 11.07 -19.82 -0.68
N SER A 25 10.33 -20.17 0.38
CA SER A 25 9.73 -21.49 0.47
C SER A 25 8.82 -21.67 -0.74
N GLU A 26 9.13 -22.66 -1.56
CA GLU A 26 8.32 -23.15 -2.67
C GLU A 26 6.89 -23.46 -2.16
N ARG A 27 6.00 -22.47 -2.23
CA ARG A 27 4.56 -22.66 -2.06
C ARG A 27 3.91 -22.30 -3.38
N GLN A 28 3.85 -23.33 -4.22
CA GLN A 28 2.95 -23.53 -5.35
C GLN A 28 2.15 -22.29 -5.77
N HIS A 29 2.70 -21.53 -6.71
CA HIS A 29 1.89 -20.72 -7.61
C HIS A 29 0.83 -21.64 -8.26
N PRO A 30 -0.45 -21.25 -8.31
CA PRO A 30 -1.44 -22.01 -9.05
C PRO A 30 -0.99 -22.05 -10.52
N THR A 31 -0.63 -23.24 -10.99
CA THR A 31 -0.30 -23.50 -12.39
C THR A 31 -1.55 -23.30 -13.23
N SER A 32 -1.80 -22.07 -13.69
CA SER A 32 -2.88 -21.80 -14.62
C SER A 32 -2.57 -22.51 -15.93
N SER A 33 -3.43 -23.44 -16.35
CA SER A 33 -3.33 -24.12 -17.64
C SER A 33 -3.28 -23.09 -18.77
N ASN A 34 -2.11 -22.95 -19.36
CA ASN A 34 -1.75 -21.84 -20.22
C ASN A 34 -2.17 -22.13 -21.67
N ARG A 35 -3.41 -21.80 -22.02
CA ARG A 35 -3.87 -21.77 -23.42
C ARG A 35 -4.29 -20.34 -23.77
N GLY A 36 -3.32 -19.54 -24.21
CA GLY A 36 -3.59 -18.28 -24.94
C GLY A 36 -3.16 -16.97 -24.29
N ARG A 37 -2.40 -16.93 -23.19
CA ARG A 37 -1.91 -15.65 -22.64
C ARG A 37 -0.78 -15.11 -23.53
N ARG A 38 -1.00 -13.95 -24.15
CA ARG A 38 0.08 -13.20 -24.82
C ARG A 38 1.11 -12.79 -23.77
N MET A 39 2.38 -12.97 -24.10
CA MET A 39 3.56 -12.74 -23.25
C MET A 39 3.78 -11.26 -22.85
N THR A 40 2.85 -10.35 -23.17
CA THR A 40 2.93 -8.90 -22.87
C THR A 40 2.02 -8.44 -21.74
N ASP A 41 1.18 -9.32 -21.17
CA ASP A 41 0.25 -8.96 -20.09
C ASP A 41 0.84 -9.38 -18.74
N GLU A 42 1.92 -8.72 -18.33
CA GLU A 42 2.38 -8.81 -16.95
C GLU A 42 1.24 -8.33 -16.04
N PRO A 43 0.82 -9.12 -15.04
CA PRO A 43 -0.29 -8.74 -14.18
C PRO A 43 0.11 -7.50 -13.38
N PHE A 44 -0.81 -6.54 -13.29
CA PHE A 44 -0.61 -5.40 -12.40
C PHE A 44 -0.44 -5.90 -10.95
N LEU A 45 0.57 -5.39 -10.26
CA LEU A 45 0.76 -5.57 -8.84
C LEU A 45 -0.17 -4.60 -8.10
N THR A 46 -1.04 -5.13 -7.26
CA THR A 46 -2.02 -4.35 -6.49
C THR A 46 -1.69 -4.20 -5.02
N TYR A 47 -0.53 -4.73 -4.62
CA TYR A 47 -0.10 -4.76 -3.23
C TYR A 47 1.03 -3.76 -2.95
N VAL A 48 1.20 -3.46 -1.66
CA VAL A 48 2.30 -2.67 -1.12
C VAL A 48 2.93 -3.47 0.02
N ASP A 49 4.25 -3.62 0.00
CA ASP A 49 5.01 -4.18 1.12
C ASP A 49 5.62 -3.01 1.91
N GLU A 50 5.21 -2.84 3.17
CA GLU A 50 5.63 -1.71 4.01
C GLU A 50 5.89 -2.15 5.46
N PHE A 51 6.79 -1.47 6.16
CA PHE A 51 7.02 -1.74 7.58
C PHE A 51 5.83 -1.27 8.42
N PHE A 52 5.30 -2.16 9.27
CA PHE A 52 4.19 -1.83 10.16
C PHE A 52 4.44 -2.37 11.57
N GLY A 53 5.11 -1.55 12.39
CA GLY A 53 5.31 -1.77 13.81
C GLY A 53 6.38 -2.81 14.17
N ASP A 54 6.26 -4.06 13.69
CA ASP A 54 7.20 -5.16 13.99
C ASP A 54 7.94 -5.72 12.80
N ALA A 55 7.31 -5.78 11.63
CA ALA A 55 7.89 -6.38 10.44
C ALA A 55 7.38 -5.68 9.17
N ILE A 56 7.93 -6.10 8.03
CA ILE A 56 7.36 -5.77 6.73
C ILE A 56 6.12 -6.63 6.54
N HIS A 57 4.99 -5.99 6.29
CA HIS A 57 3.73 -6.64 6.00
C HIS A 57 3.31 -6.32 4.57
N ARG A 58 2.67 -7.30 3.92
CA ARG A 58 2.01 -7.09 2.65
C ARG A 58 0.61 -6.54 2.89
N PHE A 59 0.27 -5.48 2.17
CA PHE A 59 -1.05 -4.89 2.15
C PHE A 59 -1.63 -5.02 0.75
N ASP A 60 -2.77 -5.69 0.63
CA ASP A 60 -3.49 -5.86 -0.64
C ASP A 60 -5.00 -5.85 -0.36
N VAL A 61 -5.73 -4.92 -0.98
CA VAL A 61 -7.21 -4.89 -0.90
C VAL A 61 -7.86 -5.39 -2.19
N HIS A 62 -7.06 -5.89 -3.15
CA HIS A 62 -7.53 -6.52 -4.38
C HIS A 62 -7.14 -8.01 -4.49
N SER A 63 -6.54 -8.58 -3.45
CA SER A 63 -6.14 -9.99 -3.45
C SER A 63 -7.36 -10.89 -3.72
N GLY A 64 -7.30 -11.68 -4.79
CA GLY A 64 -8.42 -12.55 -5.17
C GLY A 64 -9.63 -11.82 -5.78
N GLY A 65 -9.51 -10.54 -6.15
CA GLY A 65 -10.54 -9.76 -6.84
C GLY A 65 -11.12 -8.63 -5.99
N PHE A 66 -12.38 -8.25 -6.25
CA PHE A 66 -13.02 -7.06 -5.66
C PHE A 66 -13.63 -7.28 -4.27
N GLN A 67 -13.51 -8.48 -3.67
CA GLN A 67 -14.21 -8.82 -2.43
C GLN A 67 -13.85 -7.89 -1.26
N PHE A 68 -12.55 -7.61 -1.04
CA PHE A 68 -12.12 -6.72 0.05
C PHE A 68 -12.50 -5.26 -0.20
N LEU A 69 -12.50 -4.81 -1.46
CA LEU A 69 -13.00 -3.48 -1.83
C LEU A 69 -14.51 -3.36 -1.62
N GLN A 70 -15.28 -4.43 -1.88
CA GLN A 70 -16.71 -4.47 -1.58
C GLN A 70 -16.97 -4.44 -0.07
N GLU A 71 -16.25 -5.25 0.71
CA GLU A 71 -16.34 -5.20 2.19
C GLU A 71 -15.98 -3.80 2.72
N LEU A 72 -14.91 -3.19 2.21
CA LEU A 72 -14.53 -1.83 2.56
C LEU A 72 -15.66 -0.84 2.28
N GLY A 73 -16.27 -0.94 1.09
CA GLY A 73 -17.36 -0.06 0.70
C GLY A 73 -18.63 -0.26 1.54
N GLU A 74 -18.95 -1.49 1.94
CA GLU A 74 -20.04 -1.78 2.86
C GLU A 74 -19.79 -1.18 4.26
N LYS A 75 -18.55 -1.22 4.76
CA LYS A 75 -18.19 -0.65 6.06
C LYS A 75 -18.20 0.87 6.07
N LEU A 76 -17.77 1.49 4.98
CA LEU A 76 -17.66 2.95 4.88
C LEU A 76 -18.90 3.60 4.25
N ASN A 77 -19.79 2.81 3.65
CA ASN A 77 -20.90 3.28 2.82
C ASN A 77 -20.42 4.19 1.67
N GLU A 78 -19.28 3.86 1.08
CA GLU A 78 -18.58 4.66 0.07
C GLU A 78 -17.93 3.77 -1.00
N GLY A 79 -17.78 4.30 -2.23
CA GLY A 79 -17.05 3.59 -3.28
C GLY A 79 -15.53 3.77 -3.19
N PRO A 80 -14.71 2.90 -3.82
CA PRO A 80 -13.25 2.96 -3.73
C PRO A 80 -12.63 4.31 -4.10
N MET A 81 -13.13 4.95 -5.16
CA MET A 81 -12.66 6.27 -5.59
C MET A 81 -13.06 7.40 -4.63
N VAL A 82 -14.19 7.27 -3.92
CA VAL A 82 -14.61 8.25 -2.91
C VAL A 82 -13.66 8.17 -1.72
N THR A 83 -13.41 6.95 -1.22
CA THR A 83 -12.46 6.70 -0.14
C THR A 83 -11.05 7.20 -0.50
N PHE A 84 -10.56 6.89 -1.69
CA PHE A 84 -9.26 7.37 -2.17
C PHE A 84 -9.17 8.90 -2.19
N ARG A 85 -10.21 9.59 -2.72
CA ARG A 85 -10.25 11.05 -2.77
C ARG A 85 -10.28 11.70 -1.39
N LYS A 86 -11.01 11.13 -0.43
CA LYS A 86 -11.03 11.62 0.97
C LYS A 86 -9.64 11.55 1.61
N LEU A 87 -8.98 10.40 1.47
CA LEU A 87 -7.62 10.18 1.95
C LEU A 87 -6.64 11.19 1.32
N TYR A 88 -6.72 11.38 0.00
CA TYR A 88 -5.87 12.31 -0.73
C TYR A 88 -6.11 13.77 -0.35
N ALA A 89 -7.37 14.17 -0.16
CA ALA A 89 -7.75 15.53 0.18
C ALA A 89 -7.44 15.92 1.64
N GLY A 90 -6.95 14.99 2.46
CA GLY A 90 -6.68 15.25 3.88
C GLY A 90 -7.92 15.16 4.78
N ALA A 91 -9.06 14.72 4.24
CA ALA A 91 -10.29 14.48 5.01
C ALA A 91 -10.21 13.13 5.75
N TRP A 92 -9.18 13.00 6.60
CA TRP A 92 -8.83 11.75 7.26
C TRP A 92 -9.81 11.41 8.38
N GLU A 93 -10.44 10.25 8.24
CA GLU A 93 -11.26 9.64 9.28
C GLU A 93 -10.54 8.40 9.81
N VAL A 94 -10.57 8.24 11.14
CA VAL A 94 -9.89 7.12 11.82
C VAL A 94 -10.40 5.79 11.30
N ASP A 95 -11.72 5.64 11.14
CA ASP A 95 -12.34 4.41 10.67
C ASP A 95 -11.96 4.10 9.22
N THR A 96 -11.92 5.11 8.34
CA THR A 96 -11.48 4.93 6.95
C THR A 96 -10.07 4.34 6.89
N ILE A 97 -9.12 4.97 7.57
CA ILE A 97 -7.73 4.53 7.56
C ILE A 97 -7.62 3.14 8.22
N ARG A 98 -8.30 2.93 9.35
CA ARG A 98 -8.31 1.63 10.05
C ARG A 98 -8.81 0.51 9.15
N HIS A 99 -9.94 0.71 8.47
CA HIS A 99 -10.54 -0.31 7.61
C HIS A 99 -9.66 -0.63 6.40
N VAL A 100 -9.08 0.39 5.75
CA VAL A 100 -8.14 0.20 4.63
C VAL A 100 -6.92 -0.63 5.06
N LEU A 101 -6.26 -0.26 6.17
CA LEU A 101 -5.08 -1.02 6.63
C LEU A 101 -5.46 -2.44 7.07
N ARG A 102 -6.53 -2.61 7.84
CA ARG A 102 -6.93 -3.94 8.35
C ARG A 102 -7.28 -4.88 7.20
N LEU A 103 -8.08 -4.43 6.23
CA LEU A 103 -8.44 -5.24 5.06
C LEU A 103 -7.24 -5.46 4.16
N GLY A 104 -6.35 -4.47 4.02
CA GLY A 104 -5.09 -4.62 3.31
C GLY A 104 -4.21 -5.71 3.89
N LEU A 105 -4.03 -5.75 5.22
CA LEU A 105 -3.30 -6.82 5.89
C LEU A 105 -3.92 -8.20 5.62
N VAL A 106 -5.25 -8.28 5.69
CA VAL A 106 -5.98 -9.54 5.49
C VAL A 106 -5.83 -10.04 4.05
N GLY A 107 -6.00 -9.17 3.06
CA GLY A 107 -5.78 -9.55 1.67
C GLY A 107 -4.31 -9.81 1.33
N GLY A 108 -3.37 -9.19 2.06
CA GLY A 108 -1.95 -9.51 2.00
C GLY A 108 -1.56 -10.85 2.63
N GLY A 109 -2.51 -11.60 3.21
CA GLY A 109 -2.30 -12.94 3.77
C GLY A 109 -2.21 -13.01 5.29
N THR A 110 -2.36 -11.88 5.99
CA THR A 110 -2.41 -11.87 7.46
C THR A 110 -3.77 -12.37 7.94
N SER A 111 -3.80 -13.23 8.96
CA SER A 111 -5.10 -13.69 9.49
C SER A 111 -5.93 -12.52 10.06
N PRO A 112 -7.27 -12.53 9.99
CA PRO A 112 -8.11 -11.44 10.52
C PRO A 112 -7.88 -11.14 12.01
N ALA A 113 -7.61 -12.18 12.81
CA ALA A 113 -7.33 -12.04 14.22
C ALA A 113 -5.97 -11.34 14.46
N GLU A 114 -4.95 -11.71 13.68
CA GLU A 114 -3.63 -11.10 13.79
C GLU A 114 -3.62 -9.66 13.27
N ALA A 115 -4.30 -9.39 12.14
CA ALA A 115 -4.49 -8.05 11.63
C ALA A 115 -5.15 -7.14 12.70
N ASN A 116 -6.17 -7.62 13.41
CA ASN A 116 -6.80 -6.82 14.46
C ASN A 116 -5.85 -6.53 15.65
N LYS A 117 -4.98 -7.47 16.02
CA LYS A 117 -3.96 -7.22 17.06
C LYS A 117 -2.94 -6.18 16.61
N LEU A 118 -2.43 -6.28 15.38
CA LEU A 118 -1.50 -5.30 14.80
C LEU A 118 -2.12 -3.91 14.78
N MET A 119 -3.39 -3.78 14.37
CA MET A 119 -4.12 -2.51 14.41
C MET A 119 -4.26 -1.97 15.83
N THR A 120 -4.63 -2.82 16.79
CA THR A 120 -4.76 -2.41 18.20
C THR A 120 -3.41 -1.95 18.78
N ARG A 121 -2.31 -2.58 18.34
CA ARG A 121 -0.98 -2.33 18.89
C ARG A 121 -0.29 -1.12 18.28
N TYR A 122 -0.36 -0.96 16.96
CA TYR A 122 0.43 0.03 16.24
C TYR A 122 -0.40 1.16 15.63
N PHE A 123 -1.65 0.90 15.24
CA PHE A 123 -2.51 1.95 14.68
C PHE A 123 -3.11 2.83 15.78
N GLU A 124 -3.77 2.22 16.77
CA GLU A 124 -4.50 2.98 17.82
C GLU A 124 -3.59 3.78 18.76
N ARG A 125 -2.28 3.48 18.77
CA ARG A 125 -1.30 4.09 19.68
C ARG A 125 -0.41 5.13 19.01
N SER A 126 -0.59 5.38 17.72
CA SER A 126 0.27 6.26 16.94
C SER A 126 -0.54 7.38 16.27
N PRO A 127 0.08 8.53 15.95
CA PRO A 127 -0.60 9.62 15.27
C PRO A 127 -1.18 9.20 13.91
N LEU A 128 -2.38 9.70 13.58
CA LEU A 128 -3.10 9.29 12.36
C LEU A 128 -2.33 9.56 11.06
N GLY A 129 -1.55 10.64 11.03
CA GLY A 129 -0.76 11.04 9.85
C GLY A 129 0.31 10.02 9.44
N GLU A 130 0.80 9.20 10.37
CA GLU A 130 1.76 8.12 10.10
C GLU A 130 1.14 7.04 9.20
N HIS A 131 -0.17 6.79 9.38
CA HIS A 131 -0.91 5.73 8.69
C HIS A 131 -1.64 6.22 7.44
N ALA A 132 -1.93 7.52 7.35
CA ALA A 132 -2.68 8.09 6.24
C ALA A 132 -1.95 7.91 4.89
N ALA A 133 -0.62 8.08 4.86
CA ALA A 133 0.17 7.89 3.65
C ALA A 133 0.18 6.43 3.18
N LEU A 134 0.23 5.48 4.13
CA LEU A 134 0.15 4.06 3.82
C LEU A 134 -1.24 3.67 3.29
N ALA A 135 -2.32 4.14 3.92
CA ALA A 135 -3.69 3.91 3.43
C ALA A 135 -3.88 4.43 1.99
N LEU A 136 -3.35 5.62 1.70
CA LEU A 136 -3.39 6.21 0.36
C LEU A 136 -2.64 5.36 -0.66
N SER A 137 -1.46 4.86 -0.29
CA SER A 137 -0.61 3.99 -1.12
C SER A 137 -1.29 2.66 -1.44
N ILE A 138 -1.94 2.05 -0.46
CA ILE A 138 -2.72 0.80 -0.61
C ILE A 138 -3.87 1.02 -1.59
N MET A 139 -4.65 2.09 -1.40
CA MET A 139 -5.77 2.40 -2.28
C MET A 139 -5.32 2.74 -3.71
N ALA A 140 -4.20 3.47 -3.87
CA ALA A 140 -3.62 3.75 -5.19
C ALA A 140 -3.22 2.47 -5.92
N ALA A 141 -2.51 1.55 -5.24
CA ALA A 141 -2.10 0.27 -5.79
C ALA A 141 -3.32 -0.59 -6.19
N ALA A 142 -4.38 -0.59 -5.39
CA ALA A 142 -5.58 -1.35 -5.70
C ALA A 142 -6.43 -0.80 -6.85
N ILE A 143 -6.44 0.53 -7.05
CA ILE A 143 -7.23 1.19 -8.09
C ILE A 143 -6.51 1.21 -9.43
N VAL A 144 -5.22 1.53 -9.41
CA VAL A 144 -4.42 1.75 -10.64
C VAL A 144 -3.63 0.52 -11.02
N GLY A 145 -3.13 -0.21 -10.02
CA GLY A 145 -2.11 -1.23 -10.21
C GLY A 145 -0.72 -0.64 -10.48
N ARG A 146 0.30 -1.46 -10.32
CA ARG A 146 1.70 -1.17 -10.65
C ARG A 146 2.20 -2.18 -11.66
N LYS A 147 3.07 -1.78 -12.58
CA LYS A 147 3.64 -2.68 -13.58
C LYS A 147 4.81 -3.50 -13.04
N SER A 148 5.50 -3.02 -11.99
CA SER A 148 6.61 -3.74 -11.36
C SER A 148 6.86 -3.30 -9.91
N GLU A 149 7.60 -4.11 -9.15
CA GLU A 149 7.99 -3.80 -7.77
C GLU A 149 8.99 -2.62 -7.68
N ASP A 150 9.78 -2.40 -8.74
CA ASP A 150 10.73 -1.30 -8.84
C ASP A 150 10.05 0.04 -9.19
N GLU A 151 8.83 0.00 -9.74
CA GLU A 151 8.04 1.19 -10.01
C GLU A 151 7.57 1.78 -8.68
N PRO A 152 7.76 3.09 -8.44
CA PRO A 152 7.22 3.71 -7.24
C PRO A 152 5.71 3.47 -7.16
N VAL A 153 5.18 3.34 -5.93
CA VAL A 153 3.73 3.30 -5.75
C VAL A 153 3.13 4.54 -6.43
N PRO A 154 2.06 4.40 -7.24
CA PRO A 154 1.50 5.51 -7.96
C PRO A 154 1.23 6.63 -6.98
N THR A 155 1.83 7.79 -7.26
CA THR A 155 1.55 8.96 -6.46
C THR A 155 0.06 9.26 -6.57
N ALA A 156 -0.50 9.90 -5.55
CA ALA A 156 -1.94 10.12 -5.57
C ALA A 156 -2.39 11.03 -6.75
N VAL A 157 -1.49 11.85 -7.29
CA VAL A 157 -1.72 12.63 -8.52
C VAL A 157 -1.86 11.70 -9.74
N GLU A 158 -0.98 10.72 -9.88
CA GLU A 158 -1.02 9.73 -10.98
C GLU A 158 -2.29 8.87 -10.89
N ALA A 159 -2.68 8.45 -9.69
CA ALA A 159 -3.91 7.69 -9.50
C ALA A 159 -5.18 8.48 -9.85
N VAL A 160 -5.23 9.78 -9.54
CA VAL A 160 -6.32 10.65 -10.01
C VAL A 160 -6.31 10.81 -11.53
N ALA A 161 -5.15 11.01 -12.14
CA ALA A 161 -5.04 11.20 -13.59
C ALA A 161 -5.50 9.97 -14.38
N VAL A 162 -5.10 8.77 -13.95
CA VAL A 162 -5.55 7.50 -14.54
C VAL A 162 -7.05 7.32 -14.36
N ALA A 163 -7.58 7.52 -13.14
CA ALA A 163 -9.01 7.39 -12.88
C ALA A 163 -9.88 8.41 -13.62
N ALA A 164 -9.32 9.59 -13.94
CA ALA A 164 -9.99 10.63 -14.71
C ALA A 164 -9.81 10.48 -16.24
N GLY A 165 -9.07 9.46 -16.71
CA GLY A 165 -8.81 9.25 -18.13
C GLY A 165 -7.92 10.33 -18.76
N VAL A 166 -7.07 10.97 -17.97
CA VAL A 166 -6.18 12.08 -18.37
C VAL A 166 -4.71 11.64 -18.41
N ALA A 167 -4.44 10.36 -18.15
CA ALA A 167 -3.12 9.74 -18.16
C ALA A 167 -2.81 9.06 -19.51
#